data_AF-A0A9E5IQU2-F1
#
_entry.id   AF-A0A9E5IQU2-F1
#
_cell.length_a   1.000
_cell.length_b   1.000
_cell.length_c   1.000
_cell.angle_alpha   90.00
_cell.angle_beta   90.00
_cell.angle_gamma   90.00
#
_symmetry.space_group_name_H-M   'P 1'
#
loop_
_entity.id
_entity.type
_entity.pdbx_description
1 polymer ?
#
loop_
_entity_poly.entity_id
_entity_poly.type
_entity_poly.pdbx_seq_one_letter_code
_entity_poly.pdbx_strand_id
1 'polypeptide(L)'
;MAGTTRFGASSTTTSTSPKKSASAVSQWSKTPSRRCRASACDTRSRPDAVNRLLLVPAVTLVAAQYAVASDFQTLEQAQQRLYPGVKLTPADFKLTPEQFAQLKAEYKVPSFRPQVKAWRVEGGGWLFLDQVYGLNDVVTYLVGIGDDGKLRGLEVLTCTDGYCDLYSPSSAWRTRLLQVMHGRWDPAEKVPVVSGATQSCVHVAEGVKKMLAIHARFLPN
;
A
#
# COMPACT_ATOMS: atom_id res chain seq x y z
N MET A 1 -20.14 -18.76 61.26
CA MET A 1 -19.12 -17.69 61.28
C MET A 1 -19.15 -17.04 59.91
N ALA A 2 -20.06 -16.12 59.58
CA ALA A 2 -20.23 -14.76 60.09
C ALA A 2 -18.92 -13.95 60.02
N GLY A 3 -18.72 -13.24 58.91
CA GLY A 3 -17.60 -12.33 58.67
C GLY A 3 -18.06 -11.18 57.77
N THR A 4 -18.61 -10.17 58.42
CA THR A 4 -19.24 -8.96 57.85
C THR A 4 -18.20 -7.84 57.63
N THR A 5 -18.44 -7.03 56.59
CA THR A 5 -18.04 -5.62 56.39
C THR A 5 -16.57 -5.22 56.20
N ARG A 6 -16.29 -4.52 55.08
CA ARG A 6 -16.16 -3.05 55.12
C ARG A 6 -16.32 -2.39 53.75
N PHE A 7 -17.22 -1.40 53.74
CA PHE A 7 -17.33 -0.32 52.77
C PHE A 7 -16.05 0.54 52.78
N GLY A 8 -15.60 0.96 51.60
CA GLY A 8 -14.58 2.00 51.40
C GLY A 8 -15.10 3.00 50.37
N ALA A 9 -15.23 4.26 50.78
CA ALA A 9 -15.92 5.33 50.10
C ALA A 9 -15.10 6.03 49.00
N SER A 10 -15.87 6.74 48.18
CA SER A 10 -15.54 7.71 47.13
C SER A 10 -14.32 8.62 47.35
N SER A 11 -13.64 8.93 46.25
CA SER A 11 -13.15 10.28 45.99
C SER A 11 -13.14 10.57 44.50
N THR A 12 -14.18 11.27 44.04
CA THR A 12 -14.25 11.93 42.74
C THR A 12 -13.42 13.21 42.83
N THR A 13 -12.37 13.33 42.03
CA THR A 13 -11.61 14.58 41.92
C THR A 13 -11.77 15.13 40.51
N THR A 14 -12.73 16.04 40.36
CA THR A 14 -12.89 16.94 39.22
C THR A 14 -11.75 17.95 39.25
N SER A 15 -10.93 18.01 38.20
CA SER A 15 -9.87 19.02 38.04
C SER A 15 -10.19 19.94 36.87
N THR A 16 -10.11 21.23 37.18
CA THR A 16 -10.62 22.41 36.50
C THR A 16 -9.66 22.92 35.41
N SER A 17 -10.20 23.25 34.23
CA SER A 17 -9.50 24.04 33.20
C SER A 17 -9.19 25.48 33.65
N PRO A 18 -8.10 26.08 33.15
CA PRO A 18 -8.05 27.52 32.92
C PRO A 18 -8.09 27.87 31.42
N LYS A 19 -8.92 28.86 31.09
CA LYS A 19 -8.93 29.63 29.83
C LYS A 19 -7.93 30.81 29.91
N LYS A 20 -7.62 31.37 28.72
CA LYS A 20 -6.96 32.65 28.36
C LYS A 20 -5.46 32.46 28.05
N SER A 21 -4.85 33.01 27.00
CA SER A 21 -5.02 34.27 26.25
C SER A 21 -4.45 34.08 24.83
N ALA A 22 -5.08 34.56 23.76
CA ALA A 22 -4.92 35.88 23.13
C ALA A 22 -3.65 36.09 22.27
N SER A 23 -3.92 36.46 21.01
CA SER A 23 -3.13 37.33 20.11
C SER A 23 -1.81 36.85 19.52
N ALA A 24 -1.79 36.64 18.21
CA ALA A 24 -0.93 37.40 17.29
C ALA A 24 -1.36 37.16 15.83
N VAL A 25 -2.13 38.12 15.29
CA VAL A 25 -2.35 38.29 13.85
C VAL A 25 -1.09 38.98 13.30
N SER A 26 -0.27 38.26 12.53
CA SER A 26 0.85 38.87 11.81
C SER A 26 0.42 39.12 10.36
N GLN A 27 0.11 40.38 10.09
CA GLN A 27 -0.21 40.94 8.80
C GLN A 27 1.01 40.87 7.87
N TRP A 28 0.87 40.21 6.72
CA TRP A 28 1.84 40.32 5.64
C TRP A 28 1.54 41.60 4.84
N SER A 29 2.43 42.56 4.95
CA SER A 29 2.37 43.86 4.27
C SER A 29 2.60 43.70 2.76
N LYS A 30 1.67 44.26 1.98
CA LYS A 30 1.80 44.49 0.54
C LYS A 30 2.84 45.58 0.28
N THR A 31 3.80 45.33 -0.60
CA THR A 31 4.69 46.37 -1.16
C THR A 31 4.29 46.65 -2.60
N PRO A 32 4.19 47.93 -3.02
CA PRO A 32 3.57 48.30 -4.28
C PRO A 32 4.54 48.34 -5.46
N SER A 33 3.89 48.32 -6.62
CA SER A 33 4.37 48.45 -7.99
C SER A 33 5.39 49.57 -8.23
N ARG A 34 6.46 49.24 -8.97
CA ARG A 34 7.24 50.23 -9.70
C ARG A 34 6.70 50.34 -11.13
N ARG A 35 6.17 51.52 -11.40
CA ARG A 35 5.78 52.02 -12.72
C ARG A 35 7.02 52.73 -13.28
N CYS A 36 7.56 52.26 -14.41
CA CYS A 36 8.45 53.07 -15.25
C CYS A 36 7.68 53.46 -16.52
N ARG A 37 7.76 54.73 -16.88
CA ARG A 37 6.99 55.40 -17.94
C ARG A 37 7.90 55.70 -19.13
N ALA A 38 7.41 55.31 -20.31
CA ALA A 38 7.56 55.83 -21.68
C ALA A 38 8.77 56.67 -22.14
N SER A 39 9.30 56.32 -23.32
CA SER A 39 9.50 57.15 -24.54
C SER A 39 10.47 56.39 -25.48
N ALA A 40 10.44 56.44 -26.80
CA ALA A 40 9.59 57.02 -27.84
C ALA A 40 9.94 56.33 -29.18
N CYS A 41 9.12 56.52 -30.20
CA CYS A 41 9.28 56.05 -31.58
C CYS A 41 10.65 56.36 -32.21
N ASP A 42 11.14 55.46 -33.06
CA ASP A 42 11.61 55.88 -34.39
C ASP A 42 11.33 54.77 -35.43
N THR A 43 10.84 55.22 -36.57
CA THR A 43 10.45 54.46 -37.76
C THR A 43 11.56 54.54 -38.78
N ARG A 44 12.07 53.40 -39.28
CA ARG A 44 12.70 53.38 -40.61
C ARG A 44 12.53 52.05 -41.32
N SER A 45 12.10 52.17 -42.57
CA SER A 45 11.63 51.12 -43.47
C SER A 45 12.74 50.48 -44.32
N ARG A 46 12.64 49.15 -44.49
CA ARG A 46 12.88 48.30 -45.71
C ARG A 46 14.29 48.19 -46.34
N PRO A 47 14.58 47.16 -47.17
CA PRO A 47 14.10 45.76 -47.19
C PRO A 47 15.21 44.69 -47.49
N ASP A 48 14.79 43.43 -47.51
CA ASP A 48 15.30 42.25 -48.25
C ASP A 48 16.74 41.73 -48.05
N ALA A 49 16.85 40.65 -47.26
CA ALA A 49 17.80 39.57 -47.51
C ALA A 49 17.08 38.23 -47.31
N VAL A 50 16.83 37.55 -48.42
CA VAL A 50 16.17 36.24 -48.50
C VAL A 50 17.11 35.19 -47.92
N ASN A 51 17.03 34.93 -46.61
CA ASN A 51 17.70 33.77 -46.03
C ASN A 51 16.77 32.57 -46.15
N ARG A 52 17.07 31.68 -47.10
CA ARG A 52 16.46 30.36 -47.23
C ARG A 52 16.79 29.55 -45.96
N LEU A 53 15.96 29.72 -44.93
CA LEU A 53 15.99 28.87 -43.76
C LEU A 53 15.40 27.51 -44.18
N LEU A 54 16.29 26.54 -44.38
CA LEU A 54 15.96 25.14 -44.58
C LEU A 54 15.09 24.65 -43.41
N LEU A 55 13.80 24.45 -43.67
CA LEU A 55 12.91 23.69 -42.80
C LEU A 55 13.34 22.22 -42.84
N VAL A 56 14.21 21.84 -41.91
CA VAL A 56 14.47 20.42 -41.59
C VAL A 56 13.32 19.94 -40.71
N PRO A 57 12.53 18.92 -41.11
CA PRO A 57 11.54 18.33 -40.21
C PRO A 57 12.29 17.57 -39.11
N ALA A 58 12.35 18.15 -37.92
CA ALA A 58 12.79 17.45 -36.73
C ALA A 58 11.74 16.39 -36.37
N VAL A 59 11.96 15.15 -36.80
CA VAL A 59 11.17 13.99 -36.35
C VAL A 59 11.54 13.74 -34.90
N THR A 60 10.74 14.26 -33.96
CA THR A 60 10.81 13.89 -32.56
C THR A 60 10.26 12.48 -32.40
N LEU A 61 11.13 11.48 -32.35
CA LEU A 61 10.79 10.14 -31.89
C LEU A 61 10.38 10.23 -30.42
N VAL A 62 9.07 10.32 -30.17
CA VAL A 62 8.52 10.08 -28.83
C VAL A 62 8.68 8.59 -28.56
N ALA A 63 9.73 8.22 -27.83
CA ALA A 63 9.86 6.88 -27.29
C ALA A 63 8.74 6.70 -26.26
N ALA A 64 7.67 6.00 -26.64
CA ALA A 64 6.69 5.49 -25.70
C ALA A 64 7.44 4.53 -24.77
N GLN A 65 7.59 4.90 -23.49
CA GLN A 65 8.10 3.98 -22.49
C GLN A 65 6.97 3.00 -22.18
N TYR A 66 6.96 1.89 -22.90
CA TYR A 66 6.13 0.75 -22.53
C TYR A 66 6.66 0.26 -21.19
N ALA A 67 5.83 0.38 -20.14
CA ALA A 67 6.08 -0.30 -18.89
C ALA A 67 6.14 -1.80 -19.21
N VAL A 68 7.36 -2.35 -19.24
CA VAL A 68 7.56 -3.78 -19.47
C VAL A 68 6.87 -4.49 -18.32
N ALA A 69 5.99 -5.43 -18.63
CA ALA A 69 5.42 -6.29 -17.61
C ALA A 69 6.56 -7.05 -16.92
N SER A 70 6.89 -6.68 -15.68
CA SER A 70 7.92 -7.37 -14.92
C SER A 70 7.34 -8.59 -14.25
N ASP A 71 7.58 -9.76 -14.85
CA ASP A 71 7.56 -11.03 -14.13
C ASP A 71 8.76 -11.03 -13.19
N PHE A 72 8.53 -10.87 -11.89
CA PHE A 72 9.60 -10.75 -10.90
C PHE A 72 10.30 -12.08 -10.67
N GLN A 73 9.49 -13.13 -10.57
CA GLN A 73 9.93 -14.47 -10.22
C GLN A 73 8.82 -15.48 -10.45
N THR A 74 9.21 -16.73 -10.65
CA THR A 74 8.25 -17.83 -10.74
C THR A 74 7.67 -18.19 -9.38
N LEU A 75 6.57 -18.94 -9.38
CA LEU A 75 5.95 -19.46 -8.17
C LEU A 75 6.96 -20.28 -7.34
N GLU A 76 7.72 -21.15 -7.99
CA GLU A 76 8.67 -22.06 -7.36
C GLU A 76 9.84 -21.28 -6.74
N GLN A 77 10.32 -20.24 -7.41
CA GLN A 77 11.37 -19.36 -6.88
C GLN A 77 10.89 -18.64 -5.62
N ALA A 78 9.68 -18.07 -5.66
CA ALA A 78 9.08 -17.38 -4.52
C ALA A 78 8.81 -18.34 -3.35
N GLN A 79 8.36 -19.56 -3.64
CA GLN A 79 8.21 -20.65 -2.67
C GLN A 79 9.54 -20.97 -1.97
N GLN A 80 10.63 -21.13 -2.73
CA GLN A 80 11.95 -21.41 -2.16
C GLN A 80 12.52 -20.22 -1.37
N ARG A 81 12.20 -18.97 -1.73
CA ARG A 81 12.60 -17.79 -0.94
C ARG A 81 11.89 -17.75 0.41
N LEU A 82 10.60 -18.10 0.46
CA LEU A 82 9.82 -18.08 1.71
C LEU A 82 10.10 -19.31 2.59
N TYR A 83 10.24 -20.49 1.99
CA TYR A 83 10.37 -21.76 2.68
C TYR A 83 11.47 -22.62 2.05
N PRO A 84 12.75 -22.24 2.24
CA PRO A 84 13.88 -22.90 1.57
C PRO A 84 14.01 -24.36 2.02
N GLY A 85 13.96 -25.28 1.06
CA GLY A 85 14.13 -26.72 1.31
C GLY A 85 12.98 -27.39 2.07
N VAL A 86 11.86 -26.68 2.30
CA VAL A 86 10.69 -27.22 3.00
C VAL A 86 9.69 -27.75 1.97
N LYS A 87 9.08 -28.89 2.25
CA LYS A 87 8.04 -29.44 1.38
C LYS A 87 6.74 -28.64 1.49
N LEU A 88 6.21 -28.21 0.35
CA LEU A 88 4.93 -27.52 0.21
C LEU A 88 3.93 -28.43 -0.50
N THR A 89 2.81 -28.74 0.15
CA THR A 89 1.77 -29.62 -0.41
C THR A 89 0.55 -28.80 -0.85
N PRO A 90 0.16 -28.81 -2.14
CA PRO A 90 -1.01 -28.09 -2.62
C PRO A 90 -2.27 -28.47 -1.83
N ALA A 91 -3.03 -27.46 -1.40
CA ALA A 91 -4.18 -27.59 -0.52
C ALA A 91 -5.21 -26.51 -0.82
N ASP A 92 -5.50 -26.29 -2.10
CA ASP A 92 -6.52 -25.35 -2.58
C ASP A 92 -7.89 -25.67 -1.96
N PHE A 93 -8.66 -24.64 -1.62
CA PHE A 93 -10.00 -24.79 -1.08
C PHE A 93 -10.92 -23.66 -1.53
N LYS A 94 -12.22 -23.83 -1.27
CA LYS A 94 -13.26 -22.85 -1.60
C LYS A 94 -14.00 -22.47 -0.33
N LEU A 95 -14.10 -21.17 -0.06
CA LEU A 95 -14.93 -20.63 1.02
C LEU A 95 -16.42 -20.86 0.71
N THR A 96 -17.20 -21.19 1.75
CA THR A 96 -18.66 -21.26 1.60
C THR A 96 -19.22 -19.86 1.30
N PRO A 97 -20.42 -19.75 0.69
CA PRO A 97 -21.05 -18.46 0.45
C PRO A 97 -21.15 -17.57 1.69
N GLU A 98 -21.44 -18.17 2.85
CA GLU A 98 -21.57 -17.48 4.14
C GLU A 98 -20.22 -16.95 4.61
N GLN A 99 -19.17 -17.79 4.59
CA GLN A 99 -17.80 -17.40 4.95
C GLN A 99 -17.27 -16.28 4.05
N PHE A 100 -17.53 -16.40 2.75
CA PHE A 100 -17.14 -15.42 1.76
C PHE A 100 -17.86 -14.08 1.96
N ALA A 101 -19.18 -14.09 2.19
CA ALA A 101 -19.96 -12.89 2.46
C ALA A 101 -19.49 -12.19 3.74
N GLN A 102 -19.23 -12.96 4.81
CA GLN A 102 -18.69 -12.44 6.06
C GLN A 102 -17.35 -11.74 5.85
N LEU A 103 -16.40 -12.41 5.18
CA LEU A 103 -15.09 -11.83 4.90
C LEU A 103 -15.20 -10.59 4.00
N LYS A 104 -16.07 -10.59 2.98
CA LYS A 104 -16.24 -9.43 2.09
C LYS A 104 -16.80 -8.21 2.83
N ALA A 105 -17.65 -8.41 3.82
CA ALA A 105 -18.18 -7.33 4.64
C ALA A 105 -17.12 -6.71 5.57
N GLU A 106 -16.19 -7.54 6.06
CA GLU A 106 -15.13 -7.12 6.99
C GLU A 106 -13.88 -6.58 6.27
N TYR A 107 -13.49 -7.24 5.19
CA TYR A 107 -12.31 -6.95 4.40
C TYR A 107 -12.74 -6.37 3.07
N LYS A 108 -12.58 -5.06 2.91
CA LYS A 108 -12.95 -4.30 1.71
C LYS A 108 -11.94 -4.49 0.56
N VAL A 109 -11.46 -5.71 0.34
CA VAL A 109 -10.45 -6.00 -0.69
C VAL A 109 -11.11 -6.03 -2.07
N PRO A 110 -10.65 -5.23 -3.05
CA PRO A 110 -11.35 -5.05 -4.31
C PRO A 110 -11.31 -6.27 -5.25
N SER A 111 -10.30 -7.15 -5.13
CA SER A 111 -10.29 -8.48 -5.76
C SER A 111 -10.31 -9.55 -4.69
N PHE A 112 -11.51 -10.11 -4.48
CA PHE A 112 -11.70 -11.23 -3.58
C PHE A 112 -12.56 -12.29 -4.26
N ARG A 113 -12.01 -13.51 -4.34
CA ARG A 113 -12.65 -14.69 -4.93
C ARG A 113 -12.83 -15.74 -3.83
N PRO A 114 -13.88 -16.58 -3.90
CA PRO A 114 -14.10 -17.63 -2.89
C PRO A 114 -13.10 -18.79 -3.03
N GLN A 115 -12.48 -18.98 -4.20
CA GLN A 115 -11.40 -19.94 -4.39
C GLN A 115 -10.10 -19.39 -3.82
N VAL A 116 -9.48 -20.16 -2.92
CA VAL A 116 -8.21 -19.83 -2.29
C VAL A 116 -7.16 -20.82 -2.78
N LYS A 117 -6.07 -20.28 -3.34
CA LYS A 117 -4.89 -21.03 -3.77
C LYS A 117 -3.93 -21.14 -2.58
N ALA A 118 -3.62 -22.36 -2.15
CA ALA A 118 -2.88 -22.56 -0.91
C ALA A 118 -2.00 -23.81 -0.91
N TRP A 119 -0.99 -23.82 -0.05
CA TRP A 119 -0.15 -24.96 0.25
C TRP A 119 0.01 -25.14 1.76
N ARG A 120 0.00 -26.39 2.21
CA ARG A 120 0.44 -26.79 3.55
C ARG A 120 1.97 -26.82 3.59
N VAL A 121 2.54 -26.21 4.61
CA VAL A 121 3.99 -26.19 4.85
C VAL A 121 4.36 -27.36 5.75
N GLU A 122 5.33 -28.17 5.35
CA GLU A 122 5.88 -29.23 6.21
C GLU A 122 6.50 -28.61 7.47
N GLY A 123 6.16 -29.16 8.64
CA GLY A 123 6.52 -28.58 9.94
C GLY A 123 5.51 -27.55 10.46
N GLY A 124 4.47 -27.20 9.70
CA GLY A 124 3.35 -26.37 10.14
C GLY A 124 3.24 -25.03 9.42
N GLY A 125 2.03 -24.47 9.46
CA GLY A 125 1.70 -23.23 8.76
C GLY A 125 1.25 -23.43 7.31
N TRP A 126 1.13 -22.31 6.61
CA TRP A 126 0.50 -22.23 5.30
C TRP A 126 1.18 -21.21 4.39
N LEU A 127 1.00 -21.42 3.10
CA LEU A 127 1.36 -20.49 2.05
C LEU A 127 0.11 -20.22 1.20
N PHE A 128 -0.16 -18.95 0.88
CA PHE A 128 -1.29 -18.55 0.04
C PHE A 128 -0.83 -17.77 -1.16
N LEU A 129 -1.49 -17.97 -2.30
CA LEU A 129 -1.37 -17.13 -3.49
C LEU A 129 -2.63 -16.29 -3.62
N ASP A 130 -2.45 -14.98 -3.75
CA ASP A 130 -3.55 -14.03 -3.87
C ASP A 130 -3.23 -12.95 -4.91
N GLN A 131 -4.28 -12.25 -5.33
CA GLN A 131 -4.21 -11.20 -6.34
C GLN A 131 -4.98 -9.97 -5.86
N VAL A 132 -4.33 -8.81 -5.96
CA VAL A 132 -4.94 -7.51 -5.63
C VAL A 132 -4.85 -6.55 -6.81
N TYR A 133 -5.87 -5.71 -7.00
CA TYR A 133 -5.76 -4.59 -7.93
C TYR A 133 -4.82 -3.53 -7.36
N GLY A 134 -3.70 -3.29 -8.02
CA GLY A 134 -2.88 -2.10 -7.81
C GLY A 134 -3.50 -0.87 -8.45
N LEU A 135 -2.72 0.21 -8.58
CA LEU A 135 -3.18 1.41 -9.27
C LEU A 135 -3.43 1.16 -10.77
N ASN A 136 -2.46 0.54 -11.45
CA ASN A 136 -2.48 0.39 -12.90
C ASN A 136 -2.77 -1.04 -13.37
N ASP A 137 -2.53 -2.05 -12.53
CA ASP A 137 -2.74 -3.47 -12.90
C ASP A 137 -2.83 -4.37 -11.65
N VAL A 138 -3.05 -5.67 -11.84
CA VAL A 138 -3.08 -6.69 -10.80
C VAL A 138 -1.68 -7.05 -10.30
N VAL A 139 -1.52 -7.07 -8.99
CA VAL A 139 -0.35 -7.60 -8.29
C VAL A 139 -0.65 -9.02 -7.85
N THR A 140 0.14 -10.00 -8.33
CA THR A 140 0.07 -11.40 -7.86
C THR A 140 1.17 -11.63 -6.84
N TYR A 141 0.83 -12.16 -5.67
CA TYR A 141 1.78 -12.32 -4.58
C TYR A 141 1.47 -13.57 -3.75
N LEU A 142 2.52 -14.07 -3.09
CA LEU A 142 2.48 -15.11 -2.10
C LEU A 142 2.56 -14.50 -0.70
N VAL A 143 1.92 -15.16 0.27
CA VAL A 143 2.10 -14.89 1.70
C VAL A 143 2.30 -16.18 2.47
N GLY A 144 3.38 -16.23 3.26
CA GLY A 144 3.65 -17.31 4.18
C GLY A 144 3.13 -16.96 5.57
N ILE A 145 2.30 -17.81 6.16
CA ILE A 145 1.78 -17.68 7.52
C ILE A 145 2.26 -18.86 8.33
N GLY A 146 2.86 -18.58 9.49
CA GLY A 146 3.35 -19.60 10.41
C GLY A 146 2.22 -20.35 11.11
N ASP A 147 2.56 -21.48 11.70
CA ASP A 147 1.76 -22.21 12.68
C ASP A 147 1.32 -21.33 13.88
N ASP A 148 2.15 -20.37 14.26
CA ASP A 148 1.84 -19.33 15.25
C ASP A 148 0.87 -18.24 14.75
N GLY A 149 0.38 -18.34 13.51
CA GLY A 149 -0.54 -17.40 12.89
C GLY A 149 0.08 -16.05 12.50
N LYS A 150 1.41 -15.92 12.55
CA LYS A 150 2.13 -14.71 12.13
C LYS A 150 2.53 -14.76 10.67
N LEU A 151 2.52 -13.61 10.01
CA LEU A 151 3.12 -13.47 8.68
C LEU A 151 4.64 -13.73 8.76
N ARG A 152 5.09 -14.78 8.08
CA ARG A 152 6.51 -15.13 7.92
C ARG A 152 7.16 -14.32 6.80
N GLY A 153 6.43 -14.11 5.71
CA GLY A 153 6.91 -13.33 4.58
C GLY A 153 5.85 -13.14 3.50
N LEU A 154 6.21 -12.34 2.50
CA LEU A 154 5.40 -12.00 1.33
C LEU A 154 6.30 -12.13 0.10
N GLU A 155 5.88 -12.58 -1.07
CA GLU A 155 6.72 -12.51 -2.27
C GLU A 155 5.86 -12.09 -3.44
N VAL A 156 6.29 -11.10 -4.22
CA VAL A 156 5.55 -10.67 -5.42
C VAL A 156 6.05 -11.47 -6.61
N LEU A 157 5.10 -12.03 -7.36
CA LEU A 157 5.35 -12.86 -8.56
C LEU A 157 5.24 -11.99 -9.80
N THR A 158 4.15 -11.22 -9.90
CA THR A 158 3.90 -10.31 -11.01
C THR A 158 3.55 -8.94 -10.46
N CYS A 159 4.21 -7.90 -10.95
CA CYS A 159 3.82 -6.53 -10.76
C CYS A 159 4.17 -5.75 -12.02
N THR A 160 3.19 -5.06 -12.56
CA THR A 160 3.25 -4.27 -13.80
C THR A 160 2.71 -2.86 -13.55
N ASP A 161 2.46 -2.52 -12.28
CA ASP A 161 1.77 -1.31 -11.88
C ASP A 161 2.68 -0.06 -11.84
N GLY A 162 3.98 -0.23 -12.09
CA GLY A 162 5.00 0.83 -12.08
C GLY A 162 5.58 1.16 -10.71
N TYR A 163 5.13 0.51 -9.62
CA TYR A 163 5.58 0.75 -8.24
C TYR A 163 6.18 -0.50 -7.58
N CYS A 164 6.75 -1.32 -8.43
CA CYS A 164 7.29 -2.64 -8.14
C CYS A 164 8.40 -2.68 -7.07
N ASP A 165 9.21 -1.62 -6.95
CA ASP A 165 10.26 -1.49 -5.92
C ASP A 165 9.71 -1.44 -4.48
N LEU A 166 8.41 -1.09 -4.33
CA LEU A 166 7.69 -1.11 -3.05
C LEU A 166 7.80 -2.47 -2.36
N TYR A 167 7.85 -3.55 -3.13
CA TYR A 167 7.79 -4.92 -2.62
C TYR A 167 9.16 -5.57 -2.45
N SER A 168 10.24 -4.83 -2.70
CA SER A 168 11.60 -5.34 -2.52
C SER A 168 11.81 -5.89 -1.09
N PRO A 169 12.62 -6.96 -0.91
CA PRO A 169 12.78 -7.62 0.38
C PRO A 169 13.19 -6.70 1.54
N SER A 170 13.96 -5.65 1.25
CA SER A 170 14.44 -4.66 2.21
C SER A 170 13.58 -3.40 2.30
N SER A 171 12.41 -3.36 1.66
CA SER A 171 11.57 -2.17 1.67
C SER A 171 11.00 -1.89 3.06
N ALA A 172 10.88 -0.60 3.39
CA ALA A 172 10.22 -0.19 4.62
C ALA A 172 8.76 -0.65 4.66
N TRP A 173 8.10 -0.73 3.49
CA TRP A 173 6.73 -1.21 3.34
C TRP A 173 6.59 -2.65 3.83
N ARG A 174 7.42 -3.55 3.31
CA ARG A 174 7.38 -4.98 3.62
C ARG A 174 7.75 -5.24 5.08
N THR A 175 8.74 -4.53 5.60
CA THR A 175 9.21 -4.68 6.98
C THR A 175 8.09 -4.41 8.01
N ARG A 176 7.13 -3.51 7.72
CA ARG A 176 5.99 -3.23 8.61
C ARG A 176 5.03 -4.41 8.77
N LEU A 177 4.98 -5.32 7.80
CA LEU A 177 4.06 -6.45 7.78
C LEU A 177 4.64 -7.72 8.40
N LEU A 178 5.97 -7.81 8.53
CA LEU A 178 6.60 -8.98 9.14
C LEU A 178 6.07 -9.21 10.56
N GLN A 179 5.81 -10.48 10.89
CA GLN A 179 5.31 -10.92 12.20
C GLN A 179 3.91 -10.40 12.57
N VAL A 180 3.20 -9.73 11.65
CA VAL A 180 1.81 -9.31 11.88
C VAL A 180 0.91 -10.53 11.95
N MET A 181 -0.05 -10.49 12.89
CA MET A 181 -1.09 -11.51 13.04
C MET A 181 -2.44 -10.96 12.58
N HIS A 182 -3.43 -11.84 12.47
CA HIS A 182 -4.83 -11.45 12.36
C HIS A 182 -5.23 -10.52 13.51
N GLY A 183 -6.04 -9.50 13.24
CA GLY A 183 -6.55 -8.59 14.26
C GLY A 183 -7.03 -7.24 13.73
N ARG A 184 -7.26 -6.31 14.67
CA ARG A 184 -7.73 -4.95 14.40
C ARG A 184 -6.56 -4.01 14.13
N TRP A 185 -6.09 -4.00 12.89
CA TRP A 185 -5.13 -3.01 12.39
C TRP A 185 -5.63 -2.42 11.07
N ASP A 186 -5.38 -1.14 10.84
CA ASP A 186 -5.72 -0.48 9.59
C ASP A 186 -4.57 -0.64 8.58
N PRO A 187 -4.79 -1.28 7.41
CA PRO A 187 -3.77 -1.40 6.38
C PRO A 187 -3.17 -0.08 5.92
N ALA A 188 -3.97 0.99 5.81
CA ALA A 188 -3.51 2.29 5.35
C ALA A 188 -2.61 3.00 6.37
N GLU A 189 -2.81 2.75 7.66
CA GLU A 189 -1.94 3.25 8.73
C GLU A 189 -0.73 2.34 8.98
N LYS A 190 -0.87 1.04 8.70
CA LYS A 190 0.13 0.03 9.03
C LYS A 190 1.36 0.12 8.15
N VAL A 191 1.18 0.42 6.87
CA VAL A 191 2.27 0.44 5.86
C VAL A 191 2.54 1.86 5.37
N PRO A 192 3.80 2.24 5.12
CA PRO A 192 4.13 3.53 4.50
C PRO A 192 3.50 3.61 3.10
N VAL A 193 2.72 4.67 2.88
CA VAL A 193 2.14 4.98 1.57
C VAL A 193 3.13 5.80 0.75
N VAL A 194 3.33 5.41 -0.51
CA VAL A 194 4.11 6.18 -1.50
C VAL A 194 3.17 6.97 -2.39
N SER A 195 3.49 8.25 -2.62
CA SER A 195 2.69 9.11 -3.51
C SER A 195 2.59 8.49 -4.91
N GLY A 196 1.39 8.48 -5.49
CA GLY A 196 1.12 7.82 -6.76
C GLY A 196 0.97 6.30 -6.67
N ALA A 197 1.25 5.66 -5.53
CA ALA A 197 1.11 4.20 -5.32
C ALA A 197 0.16 3.85 -4.18
N THR A 198 -0.62 4.81 -3.67
CA THR A 198 -1.48 4.63 -2.49
C THR A 198 -2.37 3.40 -2.60
N GLN A 199 -3.01 3.23 -3.75
CA GLN A 199 -3.89 2.11 -4.01
C GLN A 199 -3.15 0.76 -3.93
N SER A 200 -2.00 0.65 -4.59
CA SER A 200 -1.15 -0.55 -4.54
C SER A 200 -0.66 -0.85 -3.12
N CYS A 201 -0.17 0.16 -2.41
CA CYS A 201 0.33 0.01 -1.03
C CYS A 201 -0.74 -0.54 -0.09
N VAL A 202 -1.95 0.03 -0.15
CA VAL A 202 -3.04 -0.31 0.75
C VAL A 202 -3.66 -1.65 0.37
N HIS A 203 -3.92 -1.90 -0.92
CA HIS A 203 -4.60 -3.12 -1.33
C HIS A 203 -3.79 -4.39 -1.11
N VAL A 204 -2.45 -4.37 -1.29
CA VAL A 204 -1.63 -5.53 -0.93
C VAL A 204 -1.66 -5.76 0.58
N ALA A 205 -1.60 -4.70 1.40
CA ALA A 205 -1.70 -4.83 2.86
C ALA A 205 -3.08 -5.34 3.31
N GLU A 206 -4.17 -4.90 2.68
CA GLU A 206 -5.52 -5.43 2.87
C GLU A 206 -5.61 -6.91 2.48
N GLY A 207 -4.98 -7.30 1.37
CA GLY A 207 -4.89 -8.68 0.92
C GLY A 207 -4.15 -9.58 1.91
N VAL A 208 -3.02 -9.11 2.45
CA VAL A 208 -2.31 -9.78 3.55
C VAL A 208 -3.20 -9.94 4.78
N LYS A 209 -3.92 -8.89 5.17
CA LYS A 209 -4.86 -8.93 6.30
C LYS A 209 -5.95 -9.97 6.11
N LYS A 210 -6.51 -10.03 4.89
CA LYS A 210 -7.51 -11.01 4.47
C LYS A 210 -6.96 -12.44 4.58
N MET A 211 -5.73 -12.71 4.12
CA MET A 211 -5.12 -14.03 4.22
C MET A 211 -4.86 -14.46 5.67
N LEU A 212 -4.42 -13.53 6.52
CA LEU A 212 -4.30 -13.78 7.97
C LEU A 212 -5.65 -14.13 8.61
N ALA A 213 -6.73 -13.46 8.18
CA ALA A 213 -8.08 -13.76 8.66
C ALA A 213 -8.59 -15.13 8.20
N ILE A 214 -8.33 -15.50 6.94
CA ILE A 214 -8.68 -16.82 6.40
C ILE A 214 -7.96 -17.91 7.19
N HIS A 215 -6.64 -17.76 7.40
CA HIS A 215 -5.85 -18.67 8.21
C HIS A 215 -6.42 -18.84 9.62
N ALA A 216 -6.64 -17.72 10.31
CA ALA A 216 -7.08 -17.75 11.71
C ALA A 216 -8.49 -18.33 11.93
N ARG A 217 -9.37 -18.31 10.92
CA ARG A 217 -10.79 -18.66 11.09
C ARG A 217 -11.22 -19.96 10.42
N PHE A 218 -10.58 -20.33 9.32
CA PHE A 218 -11.07 -21.41 8.46
C PHE A 218 -10.07 -22.54 8.28
N LEU A 219 -8.84 -22.37 8.76
CA LEU A 219 -7.79 -23.37 8.62
C LEU A 219 -7.29 -23.79 10.00
N PRO A 220 -7.18 -25.10 10.26
CA PRO A 220 -6.61 -25.58 11.51
C PRO A 220 -5.08 -25.44 11.47
N ASN A 221 -4.51 -25.11 12.63
CA ASN A 221 -3.08 -25.18 12.90
C ASN A 221 -2.57 -26.62 12.77
#